data_AF-A0A920NV49-F1
#
_entry.id   AF-A0A920NV49-F1
#
_cell.length_a   1.000
_cell.length_b   1.000
_cell.length_c   1.000
_cell.angle_alpha   90.00
_cell.angle_beta   90.00
_cell.angle_gamma   90.00
#
_symmetry.space_group_name_H-M   'P 1'
#
loop_
_entity.id
_entity.type
_entity.pdbx_description
1 polymer ?
#
loop_
_entity_poly.entity_id
_entity_poly.type
_entity_poly.pdbx_seq_one_letter_code
_entity_poly.pdbx_strand_id
1 'polypeptide(L)'
;MLKKHNLKIGTIADLIHYRNINEKSVEKIDSTKIKNEYGEFVLVAYQDTIFNQVHLALVKGKISSDKDTLVRVQTINTLHDVMGINEFGSRVSFSQTLKKMESEETGILLLLSKQRIS
;
A
#
# COMPACT_ATOMS: atom_id res chain seq x y z
N MET A 1 -1.53 -13.20 18.30
CA MET A 1 -2.20 -13.68 17.06
C MET A 1 -2.77 -12.48 16.31
N LEU A 2 -2.10 -12.03 15.25
CA LEU A 2 -2.52 -10.86 14.46
C LEU A 2 -3.68 -11.25 13.54
N LYS A 3 -4.86 -10.68 13.81
CA LYS A 3 -6.09 -10.86 13.03
C LYS A 3 -5.80 -10.56 11.55
N LYS A 4 -5.87 -11.60 10.71
CA LYS A 4 -5.91 -11.47 9.26
C LYS A 4 -7.26 -10.84 8.90
N HIS A 5 -7.29 -9.51 8.83
CA HIS A 5 -8.48 -8.80 8.35
C HIS A 5 -8.60 -9.01 6.84
N ASN A 6 -9.39 -10.02 6.47
CA ASN A 6 -9.97 -10.23 5.14
C ASN A 6 -11.05 -9.16 4.92
N LEU A 7 -10.65 -7.91 4.74
CA LEU A 7 -11.59 -6.83 4.40
C LEU A 7 -11.97 -6.98 2.91
N LYS A 8 -13.27 -7.17 2.65
CA LYS A 8 -13.85 -7.02 1.32
C LYS A 8 -13.76 -5.53 0.97
N ILE A 9 -12.85 -5.17 0.09
CA ILE A 9 -12.53 -3.78 -0.24
C ILE A 9 -13.08 -3.50 -1.64
N GLY A 10 -14.16 -2.71 -1.68
CA GLY A 10 -14.87 -2.39 -2.92
C GLY A 10 -14.14 -1.40 -3.82
N THR A 11 -13.25 -0.56 -3.29
CA THR A 11 -12.47 0.45 -4.04
C THR A 11 -11.22 0.91 -3.26
N ILE A 12 -10.22 1.51 -3.94
CA ILE A 12 -9.11 2.24 -3.26
C ILE A 12 -9.67 3.33 -2.33
N ALA A 13 -10.77 3.95 -2.74
CA ALA A 13 -11.48 4.92 -1.93
C ALA A 13 -11.93 4.29 -0.62
N ASP A 14 -12.48 3.06 -0.61
CA ASP A 14 -12.91 2.37 0.61
C ASP A 14 -11.76 2.01 1.55
N LEU A 15 -10.56 1.75 1.03
CA LEU A 15 -9.35 1.53 1.83
C LEU A 15 -8.87 2.77 2.57
N ILE A 16 -8.90 3.90 1.86
CA ILE A 16 -8.62 5.22 2.43
C ILE A 16 -9.80 5.61 3.33
N HIS A 17 -11.04 5.26 2.96
CA HIS A 17 -12.27 5.53 3.70
C HIS A 17 -12.33 4.78 5.03
N TYR A 18 -11.79 3.56 5.08
CA TYR A 18 -11.62 2.79 6.31
C TYR A 18 -10.71 3.52 7.31
N ARG A 19 -9.78 4.36 6.85
CA ARG A 19 -9.04 5.33 7.68
C ARG A 19 -9.79 6.65 7.90
N ASN A 20 -10.61 7.06 6.94
CA ASN A 20 -11.41 8.29 6.90
C ASN A 20 -12.63 8.29 7.82
N ILE A 21 -12.92 7.21 8.57
CA ILE A 21 -13.93 7.24 9.64
C ILE A 21 -13.51 8.23 10.75
N ASN A 22 -12.23 8.66 10.80
CA ASN A 22 -11.79 9.64 11.77
C ASN A 22 -11.56 11.07 11.24
N GLU A 23 -11.10 11.34 10.01
CA GLU A 23 -10.80 12.74 9.60
C GLU A 23 -10.56 12.90 8.09
N LYS A 24 -11.21 13.91 7.49
CA LYS A 24 -11.20 14.27 6.05
C LYS A 24 -9.84 14.82 5.57
N SER A 25 -8.81 13.97 5.48
CA SER A 25 -7.45 14.52 5.46
C SER A 25 -6.50 13.94 4.43
N VAL A 26 -6.97 13.30 3.36
CA VAL A 26 -6.07 12.75 2.34
C VAL A 26 -6.55 13.06 0.92
N GLU A 27 -5.70 13.66 0.10
CA GLU A 27 -5.98 14.07 -1.28
C GLU A 27 -5.07 13.36 -2.28
N LYS A 28 -5.60 12.97 -3.45
CA LYS A 28 -4.79 12.38 -4.52
C LYS A 28 -3.99 13.48 -5.22
N ILE A 29 -2.66 13.40 -5.16
CA ILE A 29 -1.75 14.38 -5.77
C ILE A 29 -1.51 14.02 -7.24
N ASP A 30 -1.10 12.78 -7.47
CA ASP A 30 -0.61 12.34 -8.78
C ASP A 30 -0.83 10.83 -8.96
N SER A 31 -0.85 10.40 -10.21
CA SER A 31 -0.80 8.98 -10.56
C SER A 31 -0.06 8.74 -11.86
N THR A 32 0.86 7.78 -11.84
CA THR A 32 1.67 7.42 -13.00
C THR A 32 1.75 5.91 -13.17
N LYS A 33 1.86 5.46 -14.43
CA LYS A 33 2.11 4.05 -14.75
C LYS A 33 3.61 3.78 -14.62
N ILE A 34 3.95 2.77 -13.84
CA ILE A 34 5.34 2.34 -13.64
C ILE A 34 5.50 0.89 -14.05
N LYS A 35 6.73 0.55 -14.46
CA LYS A 35 7.15 -0.81 -14.71
C LYS A 35 8.42 -1.07 -13.92
N ASN A 36 8.44 -2.16 -13.17
CA ASN A 36 9.62 -2.62 -12.44
C ASN A 36 9.84 -4.13 -12.68
N GLU A 37 10.82 -4.71 -12.00
CA GLU A 37 11.15 -6.14 -12.09
C GLU A 37 9.99 -7.08 -11.69
N TYR A 38 8.98 -6.57 -10.98
CA TYR A 38 7.80 -7.32 -10.53
C TYR A 38 6.57 -7.11 -11.43
N GLY A 39 6.70 -6.34 -12.51
CA GLY A 39 5.62 -6.12 -13.46
C GLY A 39 5.17 -4.66 -13.59
N GLU A 40 3.94 -4.48 -14.07
CA GLU A 40 3.34 -3.17 -14.36
C GLU A 40 2.33 -2.78 -13.28
N PHE A 41 2.47 -1.56 -12.79
CA PHE A 41 1.65 -1.02 -11.72
C PHE A 41 1.27 0.43 -12.00
N VAL A 42 0.18 0.89 -11.41
CA VAL A 42 -0.12 2.31 -11.29
C VAL A 42 0.32 2.75 -9.91
N LEU A 43 1.29 3.67 -9.86
CA LEU A 43 1.68 4.35 -8.63
C LEU A 43 0.78 5.56 -8.44
N VAL A 44 0.16 5.67 -7.27
CA VAL A 44 -0.69 6.79 -6.89
C VAL A 44 -0.14 7.44 -5.62
N ALA A 45 0.07 8.74 -5.65
CA ALA A 45 0.50 9.52 -4.50
C ALA A 45 -0.70 10.22 -3.84
N TYR A 46 -0.78 10.11 -2.53
CA TYR A 46 -1.80 10.72 -1.70
C TYR A 46 -1.14 11.64 -0.67
N GLN A 47 -1.56 12.89 -0.57
CA GLN A 47 -1.10 13.83 0.46
C GLN A 47 -2.06 13.81 1.63
N ASP A 48 -1.54 13.56 2.81
CA ASP A 48 -2.23 13.84 4.06
C ASP A 48 -2.19 15.36 4.33
N THR A 49 -3.34 16.02 4.45
CA THR A 49 -3.46 17.46 4.68
C THR A 49 -3.31 17.86 6.15
N ILE A 50 -3.41 16.92 7.09
CA ILE A 50 -3.15 17.17 8.53
C ILE A 50 -1.65 17.14 8.79
N PHE A 51 -0.97 16.08 8.34
CA PHE A 51 0.44 15.86 8.68
C PHE A 51 1.40 16.20 7.53
N ASN A 52 0.87 16.67 6.39
CA ASN A 52 1.62 16.97 5.18
C ASN A 52 2.50 15.80 4.71
N GLN A 53 2.03 14.57 4.93
CA GLN A 53 2.77 13.34 4.60
C GLN A 53 2.28 12.77 3.27
N VAL A 54 3.22 12.25 2.47
CA VAL A 54 2.87 11.55 1.24
C VAL A 54 2.74 10.05 1.51
N HIS A 55 1.60 9.49 1.18
CA HIS A 55 1.35 8.06 1.12
C HIS A 55 1.37 7.59 -0.32
N LEU A 56 1.87 6.39 -0.56
CA LEU A 56 1.97 5.82 -1.91
C LEU A 56 1.09 4.58 -2.00
N ALA A 57 0.35 4.43 -3.09
CA ALA A 57 -0.36 3.20 -3.41
C ALA A 57 0.15 2.64 -4.74
N LEU A 58 0.58 1.39 -4.75
CA LEU A 58 0.82 0.63 -5.98
C LEU A 58 -0.42 -0.21 -6.28
N VAL A 59 -0.94 -0.06 -7.49
CA VAL A 59 -2.16 -0.73 -7.93
C VAL A 59 -1.83 -1.61 -9.14
N LYS A 60 -2.19 -2.88 -9.06
CA LYS A 60 -2.13 -3.83 -10.17
C LYS A 60 -3.52 -4.08 -10.73
N GLY A 61 -3.62 -4.04 -12.05
CA GLY A 61 -4.85 -4.37 -12.78
C GLY A 61 -5.95 -3.32 -12.61
N LYS A 62 -7.17 -3.69 -13.00
CA LYS A 62 -8.36 -2.85 -12.88
C LYS A 62 -9.21 -3.36 -11.72
N ILE A 63 -9.36 -2.53 -10.69
CA ILE A 63 -10.19 -2.85 -9.53
C ILE A 63 -11.66 -2.82 -9.97
N SER A 64 -12.38 -3.89 -9.68
CA SER A 64 -13.83 -4.02 -9.90
C SER A 64 -14.47 -4.55 -8.63
N SER A 65 -15.66 -4.09 -8.29
CA SER A 65 -16.41 -4.56 -7.12
C SER A 65 -16.84 -6.03 -7.22
N ASP A 66 -16.82 -6.59 -8.42
CA ASP A 66 -17.19 -7.97 -8.72
C ASP A 66 -16.05 -8.98 -8.51
N LYS A 67 -14.83 -8.51 -8.24
CA LYS A 67 -13.63 -9.34 -8.12
C LYS A 67 -12.92 -9.08 -6.81
N ASP A 68 -12.50 -10.17 -6.15
CA ASP A 68 -11.67 -10.07 -4.96
C ASP A 68 -10.32 -9.42 -5.33
N THR A 69 -9.99 -8.33 -4.63
CA THR A 69 -8.73 -7.61 -4.81
C THR A 69 -7.82 -7.87 -3.62
N LEU A 70 -6.58 -8.32 -3.86
CA LEU A 70 -5.61 -8.48 -2.79
C LEU A 70 -5.19 -7.10 -2.27
N VAL A 71 -5.39 -6.85 -0.98
CA VAL A 71 -4.99 -5.59 -0.36
C VAL A 71 -3.95 -5.79 0.73
N ARG A 72 -2.88 -5.00 0.67
CA ARG A 72 -1.84 -4.96 1.68
C ARG A 72 -1.54 -3.53 2.10
N VAL A 73 -1.54 -3.28 3.41
CA VAL A 73 -1.08 -2.01 4.01
C VAL A 73 0.19 -2.29 4.79
N GLN A 74 1.27 -1.55 4.51
CA GLN A 74 2.52 -1.64 5.27
C GLN A 74 3.30 -0.33 5.25
N THR A 75 4.24 -0.18 6.17
CA THR A 75 5.21 0.93 6.19
C THR A 75 6.55 0.40 5.66
N ILE A 76 7.29 1.20 4.89
CA ILE A 76 8.65 0.84 4.49
C ILE A 76 9.53 0.81 5.73
N ASN A 77 10.32 -0.26 5.88
CA ASN A 77 11.38 -0.32 6.87
C ASN A 77 12.73 -0.24 6.16
N THR A 78 13.47 0.85 6.36
CA THR A 78 14.74 1.06 5.65
C THR A 78 15.76 -0.05 5.91
N LEU A 79 15.89 -0.53 7.15
CA LEU A 79 16.86 -1.58 7.48
C LEU A 79 16.55 -2.89 6.74
N HIS A 80 15.26 -3.25 6.66
CA HIS A 80 14.83 -4.50 6.04
C HIS A 80 14.67 -4.38 4.51
N ASP A 81 13.93 -3.37 4.04
CA ASP A 81 13.53 -3.22 2.64
C ASP A 81 14.62 -2.56 1.78
N VAL A 82 15.49 -1.74 2.37
CA VAL A 82 16.58 -1.06 1.64
C VAL A 82 17.94 -1.69 1.94
N MET A 83 18.23 -2.01 3.21
CA MET A 83 19.54 -2.56 3.61
C MET A 83 19.58 -4.09 3.69
N GLY A 84 18.45 -4.80 3.57
CA GLY A 84 18.40 -6.27 3.61
C GLY A 84 18.69 -6.89 4.99
N ILE A 85 18.62 -6.11 6.06
CA ILE A 85 18.92 -6.55 7.43
C ILE A 85 17.69 -7.24 8.04
N ASN A 86 17.80 -8.55 8.25
CA ASN A 86 16.71 -9.41 8.74
C ASN A 86 16.82 -9.78 10.23
N GLU A 87 17.82 -9.25 10.95
CA GLU A 87 18.08 -9.61 12.35
C GLU A 87 17.03 -9.11 13.35
N PHE A 88 16.26 -8.08 12.98
CA PHE A 88 15.28 -7.43 13.88
C PHE A 88 13.83 -7.93 13.68
N GLY A 89 13.68 -9.20 13.31
CA GLY A 89 12.40 -9.91 13.19
C GLY A 89 11.95 -10.20 11.75
N SER A 90 11.10 -11.21 11.59
CA SER A 90 10.53 -11.60 10.29
C SER A 90 9.41 -10.66 9.88
N ARG A 91 9.63 -9.87 8.83
CA ARG A 91 8.61 -9.04 8.16
C ARG A 91 8.53 -9.41 6.69
N VAL A 92 7.35 -9.28 6.11
CA VAL A 92 7.21 -9.43 4.65
C VAL A 92 7.85 -8.21 4.01
N SER A 93 8.88 -8.42 3.18
CA SER A 93 9.56 -7.32 2.51
C SER A 93 8.69 -6.68 1.44
N PHE A 94 9.00 -5.44 1.08
CA PHE A 94 8.40 -4.78 -0.07
C PHE A 94 8.42 -5.66 -1.33
N SER A 95 9.58 -6.23 -1.67
CA SER A 95 9.76 -7.12 -2.81
C SER A 95 8.90 -8.39 -2.75
N GLN A 96 8.78 -9.02 -1.57
CA GLN A 96 7.92 -10.20 -1.40
C GLN A 96 6.44 -9.86 -1.61
N THR A 97 6.00 -8.70 -1.13
CA THR A 97 4.64 -8.23 -1.36
C THR A 97 4.39 -7.99 -2.85
N LEU A 98 5.31 -7.33 -3.56
CA LEU A 98 5.17 -7.10 -5.00
C LEU A 98 5.17 -8.39 -5.82
N LYS A 99 6.06 -9.35 -5.51
CA LYS A 99 6.03 -10.69 -6.14
C LYS A 99 4.69 -11.39 -5.92
N LYS A 100 4.13 -11.31 -4.72
CA LYS A 100 2.82 -11.90 -4.43
C LYS A 100 1.70 -11.17 -5.17
N MET A 101 1.75 -9.85 -5.27
CA MET A 101 0.78 -9.09 -6.08
C MET A 101 0.89 -9.44 -7.56
N GLU A 102 2.09 -9.75 -8.06
CA GLU A 102 2.29 -10.18 -9.44
C GLU A 102 1.55 -11.49 -9.74
N SER A 103 1.45 -12.42 -8.79
CA SER A 103 0.64 -13.64 -9.00
C SER A 103 -0.88 -13.42 -8.99
N GLU A 104 -1.37 -12.24 -8.58
CA GLU A 104 -2.80 -11.92 -8.53
C GLU A 104 -3.25 -11.13 -9.76
N GLU A 105 -4.53 -11.26 -10.13
CA GLU A 105 -5.11 -10.48 -11.24
C GLU A 105 -5.28 -8.99 -10.87
N THR A 106 -5.67 -8.73 -9.61
CA THR A 106 -5.85 -7.38 -9.07
C THR A 106 -5.23 -7.28 -7.68
N GLY A 107 -4.58 -6.15 -7.40
CA GLY A 107 -3.98 -5.95 -6.09
C GLY A 107 -3.64 -4.50 -5.78
N ILE A 108 -3.59 -4.18 -4.49
CA ILE A 108 -3.26 -2.85 -3.98
C ILE A 108 -2.24 -3.00 -2.84
N LEU A 109 -1.10 -2.33 -2.97
CA LEU A 109 -0.15 -2.13 -1.89
C LEU A 109 -0.16 -0.67 -1.47
N LEU A 110 -0.64 -0.39 -0.26
CA LEU A 110 -0.61 0.92 0.35
C LEU A 110 0.63 1.04 1.26
N LEU A 111 1.54 1.91 0.87
CA LEU A 111 2.72 2.32 1.62
C LEU A 111 2.41 3.58 2.43
N LEU A 112 2.46 3.41 3.74
CA LEU A 112 2.25 4.51 4.66
C LEU A 112 3.59 5.14 5.01
N SER A 113 3.66 6.46 4.90
CA SER A 113 4.76 7.21 5.49
C SER A 113 4.62 7.15 7.01
N LYS A 114 5.76 6.96 7.68
CA LYS A 114 5.84 7.05 9.13
C LYS A 114 6.48 8.38 9.48
N GLN A 115 5.77 9.20 10.24
CA GLN A 115 6.42 10.29 10.97
C GLN A 115 7.39 9.68 11.98
N ARG A 116 8.66 10.08 11.90
CA ARG A 116 9.57 9.95 13.03
C ARG A 116 9.23 11.12 13.95
N ILE A 117 8.42 10.87 14.98
CA ILE A 117 8.26 11.82 16.08
C ILE A 117 9.63 11.86 16.75
N SER A 118 10.31 13.00 16.60
CA SER A 118 11.53 13.33 17.33
C SER A 118 11.20 13.83 18.72
#